data_AF-A0A9D4S1U5-F1
#
_entry.id   AF-A0A9D4S1U5-F1
#
_cell.length_a   1.000
_cell.length_b   1.000
_cell.length_c   1.000
_cell.angle_alpha   90.00
_cell.angle_beta   90.00
_cell.angle_gamma   90.00
#
_symmetry.space_group_name_H-M   'P 1'
#
loop_
_entity.id
_entity.type
_entity.pdbx_description
1 polymer ?
#
loop_
_entity_poly.entity_id
_entity_poly.type
_entity_poly.pdbx_seq_one_letter_code
_entity_poly.pdbx_strand_id
1 'polypeptide(L)'
;MADSNVRSDLSKGIKKIMVVFPNIEHKYHTSGENAGLLQRIDSDVASKIKELVVEEDVANVEEMQRHLTSFVMKNVTPAPSRTNRRFAPTQKVIRYHMNKAAKKGCDSNYGQHSLVQLVSVLSV
;
A
#
# COMPACT_ATOMS: atom_id res chain seq x y z
N MET A 1 38.73 -57.88 -21.00
CA MET A 1 39.17 -57.73 -19.60
C MET A 1 38.67 -56.39 -19.11
N ALA A 2 37.93 -56.19 -18.04
CA ALA A 2 37.10 -57.00 -17.15
C ALA A 2 36.25 -55.96 -16.38
N ASP A 3 34.95 -56.21 -16.28
CA ASP A 3 34.01 -55.38 -15.53
C ASP A 3 34.32 -55.36 -14.03
N SER A 4 34.07 -54.22 -13.36
CA SER A 4 33.91 -54.19 -11.91
C SER A 4 32.82 -53.20 -11.48
N ASN A 5 31.60 -53.77 -11.42
CA ASN A 5 30.47 -53.50 -10.53
C ASN A 5 30.59 -52.31 -9.55
N VAL A 6 29.74 -51.29 -9.75
CA VAL A 6 29.35 -50.33 -8.70
C VAL A 6 28.14 -50.90 -7.96
N ARG A 7 28.38 -51.33 -6.72
CA ARG A 7 27.35 -51.78 -5.76
C ARG A 7 26.34 -50.66 -5.51
N SER A 8 25.07 -50.93 -5.75
CA SER A 8 23.95 -50.08 -5.38
C SER A 8 23.60 -50.30 -3.91
N ASP A 9 24.12 -49.46 -3.02
CA ASP A 9 23.63 -49.41 -1.64
C ASP A 9 22.35 -48.56 -1.56
N LEU A 10 21.27 -49.27 -1.26
CA LEU A 10 19.91 -48.81 -1.09
C LEU A 10 19.77 -47.99 0.21
N SER A 11 20.30 -46.77 0.23
CA SER A 11 19.93 -45.78 1.25
C SER A 11 18.72 -44.99 0.74
N LYS A 12 17.65 -44.92 1.54
CA LYS A 12 16.42 -44.17 1.24
C LYS A 12 16.77 -42.72 0.92
N GLY A 13 16.90 -42.42 -0.38
CA GLY A 13 17.40 -41.14 -0.86
C GLY A 13 16.40 -40.03 -0.62
N ILE A 14 16.73 -39.10 0.28
CA ILE A 14 16.06 -37.81 0.39
C ILE A 14 16.33 -37.06 -0.92
N LYS A 15 15.32 -36.95 -1.79
CA LYS A 15 15.41 -36.10 -2.99
C LYS A 15 15.33 -34.64 -2.57
N LYS A 16 16.48 -33.98 -2.45
CA LYS A 16 16.55 -32.54 -2.17
C LYS A 16 16.45 -31.78 -3.49
N ILE A 17 15.29 -31.15 -3.75
CA ILE A 17 15.10 -30.28 -4.91
C ILE A 17 15.65 -28.90 -4.51
N MET A 18 16.80 -28.51 -5.06
CA MET A 18 17.28 -27.13 -4.94
C MET A 18 16.62 -26.29 -6.03
N VAL A 19 15.70 -25.42 -5.62
CA VAL A 19 15.20 -24.35 -6.48
C VAL A 19 16.19 -23.19 -6.35
N VAL A 20 17.04 -23.01 -7.35
CA VAL A 20 17.90 -21.84 -7.46
C VAL A 20 17.11 -20.77 -8.22
N PHE A 21 16.71 -19.72 -7.52
CA PHE A 21 16.12 -18.56 -8.17
C PHE A 21 17.20 -17.86 -8.99
N PRO A 22 16.93 -17.45 -10.23
CA PRO A 22 17.86 -16.64 -10.98
C PRO A 22 18.16 -15.38 -10.17
N ASN A 23 19.43 -15.00 -10.07
CA ASN A 23 19.81 -13.68 -9.59
C ASN A 23 19.39 -12.68 -10.66
N ILE A 24 18.12 -12.29 -10.63
CA ILE A 24 17.59 -11.22 -11.46
C ILE A 24 18.13 -9.94 -10.82
N GLU A 25 19.39 -9.65 -11.10
CA GLU A 25 19.92 -8.32 -10.90
C GLU A 25 18.93 -7.36 -11.58
N HIS A 26 18.36 -6.47 -10.78
CA HIS A 26 17.40 -5.46 -11.20
C HIS A 26 18.08 -4.40 -12.07
N LYS A 27 18.75 -4.81 -13.17
CA LYS A 27 19.51 -3.95 -14.09
C LYS A 27 18.64 -2.93 -14.82
N TYR A 28 17.33 -3.19 -14.87
CA TYR A 28 16.30 -2.33 -15.48
C TYR A 28 15.24 -1.84 -14.50
N HIS A 29 15.32 -2.20 -13.21
CA HIS A 29 14.46 -1.60 -12.20
C HIS A 29 15.22 -0.38 -11.65
N THR A 30 14.61 0.79 -11.69
CA THR A 30 15.18 2.01 -11.07
C THR A 30 15.26 1.80 -9.56
N SER A 31 16.36 1.26 -9.08
CA SER A 31 16.75 1.21 -7.68
C SER A 31 17.59 2.47 -7.40
N GLY A 32 17.16 3.31 -6.46
CA GLY A 32 17.75 4.64 -6.20
C GLY A 32 16.69 5.74 -6.11
N GLU A 33 17.09 7.01 -6.21
CA GLU A 33 16.18 8.18 -6.11
C GLU A 33 14.96 8.13 -7.06
N ASN A 34 15.10 7.46 -8.20
CA ASN A 34 14.02 7.23 -9.17
C ASN A 34 13.01 6.14 -8.74
N ALA A 35 13.33 5.28 -7.77
CA ALA A 35 12.35 4.40 -7.10
C ALA A 35 11.24 5.21 -6.42
N GLY A 36 11.50 6.49 -6.10
CA GLY A 36 10.53 7.46 -5.61
C GLY A 36 9.26 7.54 -6.46
N LEU A 37 9.38 7.34 -7.78
CA LEU A 37 8.24 7.42 -8.71
C LEU A 37 7.11 6.44 -8.38
N LEU A 38 7.45 5.26 -7.87
CA LEU A 38 6.53 4.18 -7.53
C LEU A 38 6.41 3.94 -6.02
N GLN A 39 6.95 4.84 -5.18
CA GLN A 39 6.82 4.71 -3.73
C GLN A 39 5.35 4.75 -3.33
N ARG A 40 4.93 3.74 -2.57
CA ARG A 40 3.64 3.75 -1.90
C ARG A 40 3.63 4.90 -0.89
N ILE A 41 2.51 5.61 -0.81
CA ILE A 41 2.31 6.62 0.21
C ILE A 41 2.27 5.96 1.58
N ASP A 42 2.67 6.71 2.59
CA ASP A 42 2.58 6.26 3.97
C ASP A 42 1.12 6.01 4.36
N SER A 43 0.88 4.99 5.20
CA SER A 43 -0.46 4.63 5.65
C SER A 43 -1.12 5.76 6.42
N ASP A 44 -0.34 6.53 7.16
CA ASP A 44 -0.86 7.60 8.03
C ASP A 44 -1.28 8.80 7.18
N VAL A 45 -0.47 9.13 6.18
CA VAL A 45 -0.82 10.13 5.15
C VAL A 45 -2.07 9.69 4.38
N ALA A 46 -2.17 8.43 3.99
CA ALA A 46 -3.34 7.88 3.29
C ALA A 46 -4.61 7.93 4.15
N SER A 47 -4.47 7.72 5.46
CA SER A 47 -5.58 7.77 6.42
C SER A 47 -6.01 9.21 6.65
N LYS A 48 -5.06 10.13 6.78
CA LYS A 48 -5.37 11.56 6.91
C LYS A 48 -6.09 12.12 5.67
N ILE A 49 -5.74 11.68 4.46
CA ILE A 49 -6.50 12.04 3.25
C ILE A 49 -7.97 11.61 3.36
N LYS A 50 -8.24 10.39 3.85
CA LYS A 50 -9.63 9.92 4.00
C LYS A 50 -10.39 10.74 5.03
N GLU A 51 -9.77 11.01 6.17
CA GLU A 51 -10.35 11.83 7.24
C GLU A 51 -10.72 13.23 6.72
N LEU A 52 -9.79 13.90 6.03
CA LEU A 52 -10.02 15.23 5.46
C LEU A 52 -11.12 15.24 4.37
N VAL A 53 -11.29 14.14 3.64
CA VAL A 53 -12.36 14.03 2.64
C VAL A 53 -13.73 13.74 3.27
N VAL A 54 -13.79 12.90 4.32
CA VAL A 54 -15.06 12.46 4.92
C VAL A 54 -15.57 13.45 5.97
N GLU A 55 -14.68 13.97 6.82
CA GLU A 55 -15.05 14.80 7.97
C GLU A 55 -15.01 16.31 7.63
N GLU A 56 -14.02 16.74 6.86
CA GLU A 56 -13.80 18.17 6.53
C GLU A 56 -14.28 18.56 5.12
N ASP A 57 -14.86 17.61 4.36
CA ASP A 57 -15.35 17.77 2.97
C ASP A 57 -14.34 18.47 2.03
N VAL A 58 -13.05 18.21 2.21
CA VAL A 58 -12.00 18.86 1.41
C VAL A 58 -12.02 18.30 -0.02
N ALA A 59 -12.59 19.06 -0.96
CA ALA A 59 -12.67 18.69 -2.38
C ALA A 59 -11.48 19.19 -3.22
N ASN A 60 -10.74 20.20 -2.75
CA ASN A 60 -9.62 20.78 -3.49
C ASN A 60 -8.29 20.06 -3.18
N VAL A 61 -7.57 19.69 -4.24
CA VAL A 61 -6.26 19.00 -4.17
C VAL A 61 -5.18 19.91 -3.56
N GLU A 62 -5.19 21.21 -3.85
CA GLU A 62 -4.21 22.15 -3.29
C GLU A 62 -4.38 22.32 -1.79
N GLU A 63 -5.64 22.42 -1.34
CA GLU A 63 -5.98 22.52 0.06
C GLU A 63 -5.57 21.24 0.80
N MET A 64 -5.93 20.08 0.24
CA MET A 64 -5.47 18.77 0.74
C MET A 64 -3.94 18.73 0.89
N GLN A 65 -3.19 19.22 -0.10
CA GLN A 65 -1.73 19.26 -0.05
C GLN A 65 -1.21 20.14 1.10
N ARG A 66 -1.87 21.28 1.37
CA ARG A 66 -1.54 22.16 2.50
C ARG A 66 -1.75 21.44 3.83
N HIS A 67 -2.90 20.79 4.03
CA HIS A 67 -3.19 20.04 5.25
C HIS A 67 -2.22 18.88 5.47
N LEU A 68 -1.90 18.12 4.41
CA LEU A 68 -0.92 17.03 4.49
C LEU A 68 0.47 17.53 4.84
N THR A 69 0.89 18.67 4.29
CA THR A 69 2.19 19.28 4.62
C THR A 69 2.26 19.62 6.10
N SER A 70 1.22 20.27 6.64
CA SER A 70 1.14 20.58 8.07
C SER A 70 1.10 19.32 8.94
N PHE A 71 0.40 18.27 8.52
CA PHE A 71 0.35 17.00 9.22
C PHE A 71 1.72 16.32 9.28
N VAL A 72 2.43 16.24 8.17
CA VAL A 72 3.74 15.60 8.06
C VAL A 72 4.79 16.36 8.88
N MET A 73 4.80 17.69 8.81
CA MET A 73 5.74 18.51 9.59
C MET A 73 5.53 18.38 11.11
N LYS A 74 4.30 18.09 11.56
CA LYS A 74 3.98 17.91 12.98
C LYS A 74 4.29 16.50 13.49
N ASN A 75 4.07 15.47 12.67
CA ASN A 75 4.07 14.08 13.12
C ASN A 75 5.30 13.27 12.71
N VAL A 76 6.10 13.73 11.73
CA VAL A 76 7.26 12.98 11.22
C VAL A 76 8.55 13.71 11.57
N THR A 77 9.39 13.07 12.39
CA THR A 77 10.73 13.55 12.76
C THR A 77 11.81 12.50 12.37
N PRO A 78 12.92 12.90 11.73
CA PRO A 78 13.19 14.24 11.18
C PRO A 78 12.23 14.58 10.02
N ALA A 79 12.00 15.89 9.81
CA ALA A 79 11.08 16.35 8.78
C ALA A 79 11.51 15.80 7.41
N PRO A 80 10.62 15.06 6.70
CA PRO A 80 11.00 14.45 5.44
C PRO A 80 11.18 15.52 4.37
N SER A 81 12.13 15.29 3.46
CA SER A 81 12.30 16.16 2.29
C SER A 81 11.02 16.22 1.46
N ARG A 82 10.74 17.37 0.84
CA ARG A 82 9.61 17.57 -0.08
C ARG A 82 9.68 16.66 -1.32
N THR A 83 10.86 16.14 -1.66
CA THR A 83 11.05 15.14 -2.72
C THR A 83 10.66 13.72 -2.30
N ASN A 84 10.46 13.46 -1.00
CA ASN A 84 10.06 12.15 -0.50
C ASN A 84 8.57 11.91 -0.74
N ARG A 85 8.27 11.20 -1.84
CA ARG A 85 6.89 10.94 -2.30
C ARG A 85 6.08 10.05 -1.37
N ARG A 86 6.72 9.35 -0.41
CA ARG A 86 6.02 8.62 0.66
C ARG A 86 5.23 9.56 1.58
N PHE A 87 5.79 10.74 1.87
CA PHE A 87 5.19 11.73 2.78
C PHE A 87 4.68 12.99 2.06
N ALA A 88 5.24 13.32 0.89
CA ALA A 88 4.83 14.43 0.05
C ALA A 88 4.29 13.89 -1.30
N PRO A 89 3.07 13.30 -1.32
CA PRO A 89 2.49 12.77 -2.54
C PRO A 89 2.23 13.88 -3.57
N THR A 90 2.33 13.51 -4.86
CA THR A 90 1.99 14.44 -5.94
C THR A 90 0.49 14.67 -6.03
N GLN A 91 0.08 15.78 -6.66
CA GLN A 91 -1.34 16.11 -6.88
C GLN A 91 -2.13 14.97 -7.56
N LYS A 92 -1.51 14.23 -8.50
CA LYS A 92 -2.13 13.07 -9.15
C LYS A 92 -2.44 11.95 -8.15
N VAL A 93 -1.50 11.65 -7.26
CA VAL A 93 -1.66 10.64 -6.21
C VAL A 93 -2.72 11.08 -5.19
N ILE A 94 -2.68 12.35 -4.77
CA ILE A 94 -3.67 12.93 -3.87
C ILE A 94 -5.07 12.77 -4.47
N ARG A 95 -5.28 13.19 -5.73
CA ARG A 95 -6.57 13.07 -6.42
C ARG A 95 -7.07 11.64 -6.49
N TYR A 96 -6.19 10.67 -6.80
CA TYR A 96 -6.55 9.26 -6.81
C TYR A 96 -7.04 8.80 -5.42
N HIS A 97 -6.33 9.16 -4.36
CA HIS A 97 -6.71 8.79 -2.99
C HIS A 97 -7.99 9.49 -2.52
N MET A 98 -8.21 10.76 -2.90
CA MET A 98 -9.46 11.48 -2.63
C MET A 98 -10.65 10.80 -3.31
N ASN A 99 -10.54 10.51 -4.61
CA ASN A 99 -11.59 9.81 -5.35
C ASN A 99 -11.87 8.42 -4.77
N LYS A 100 -10.82 7.71 -4.34
CA LYS A 100 -10.95 6.41 -3.68
C LYS A 100 -11.64 6.52 -2.31
N ALA A 101 -11.33 7.57 -1.55
CA ALA A 101 -11.96 7.85 -0.26
C ALA A 101 -13.44 8.19 -0.43
N ALA A 102 -13.77 9.09 -1.36
CA ALA A 102 -15.14 9.48 -1.67
C ALA A 102 -16.00 8.28 -2.09
N LYS A 103 -15.49 7.42 -3.00
CA LYS A 103 -16.19 6.19 -3.41
C LYS A 103 -16.45 5.25 -2.23
N LYS A 104 -15.47 5.06 -1.35
CA LYS A 104 -15.62 4.19 -0.18
C LYS A 104 -16.60 4.77 0.85
N GLY A 105 -16.66 6.09 0.99
CA GLY A 105 -17.65 6.78 1.81
C GLY A 105 -19.08 6.57 1.29
N CYS A 106 -19.27 6.58 -0.04
CA CYS A 106 -20.55 6.24 -0.65
C CYS A 106 -21.00 4.81 -0.31
N ASP A 107 -20.07 3.84 -0.35
CA ASP A 107 -20.38 2.44 -0.03
C ASP A 107 -20.71 2.24 1.47
N SER A 108 -20.01 2.93 2.38
CA SER A 108 -20.31 2.84 3.82
C SER A 108 -21.62 3.53 4.22
N ASN A 109 -21.96 4.64 3.58
CA ASN A 109 -23.24 5.31 3.81
C ASN A 109 -24.42 4.46 3.30
N TYR A 110 -24.27 3.79 2.16
CA TYR A 110 -25.27 2.84 1.67
C TYR A 110 -25.44 1.64 2.62
N GLY A 111 -24.35 1.14 3.21
CA GLY A 111 -24.38 0.02 4.16
C GLY A 111 -25.00 0.34 5.53
N GLN A 112 -24.89 1.58 6.00
CA GLN A 112 -25.44 1.98 7.32
C GLN A 112 -26.92 2.34 7.28
N HIS A 113 -27.44 2.89 6.16
CA HIS A 113 -28.88 3.17 6.03
C HIS A 113 -29.76 1.92 6.13
N SER A 114 -29.23 0.74 5.76
CA SER A 114 -29.94 -0.54 5.87
C SER A 114 -30.12 -1.03 7.31
N LEU A 115 -29.22 -0.69 8.25
CA LEU A 115 -29.28 -1.20 9.62
C LEU A 115 -30.14 -0.32 10.54
N VAL A 116 -30.22 0.99 10.28
CA VAL A 116 -31.03 1.92 11.09
C VAL A 116 -32.53 1.67 10.88
N GLN A 117 -32.96 1.27 9.67
CA GLN A 117 -34.37 0.94 9.43
C GLN A 117 -34.82 -0.35 10.14
N LEU A 118 -33.96 -1.37 10.27
CA LEU A 118 -34.34 -2.65 10.90
C LEU A 118 -34.52 -2.53 12.42
N VAL A 119 -33.71 -1.71 13.09
CA VAL A 119 -33.80 -1.53 14.56
C VAL A 119 -35.04 -0.71 14.96
N SER A 120 -35.46 0.23 14.11
CA SER A 120 -36.68 1.02 14.34
C SER A 120 -37.97 0.20 14.24
N VAL A 121 -38.00 -0.85 13.41
CA VAL A 121 -39.23 -1.63 13.16
C VAL A 121 -39.42 -2.75 14.18
N LEU A 122 -38.36 -3.14 14.89
CA LEU A 122 -38.38 -4.20 15.92
C LEU A 122 -38.59 -3.68 17.36
N SER A 123 -38.83 -2.37 17.52
CA SER A 123 -39.08 -1.73 18.83
C SER A 123 -40.55 -1.30 19.03
N VAL A 124 -41.50 -2.00 18.39
CA VAL A 124 -42.95 -1.81 18.58
C VAL A 124 -43.56 -3.05 19.20
#